data_AF-A0A327R472-F1
#
_entry.id   AF-A0A327R472-F1
#
_cell.length_a   1.000
_cell.length_b   1.000
_cell.length_c   1.000
_cell.angle_alpha   90.00
_cell.angle_beta   90.00
_cell.angle_gamma   90.00
#
_symmetry.space_group_name_H-M   'P 1'
#
loop_
_entity.id
_entity.type
_entity.pdbx_description
1 polymer ?
#
loop_
_entity_poly.entity_id
_entity_poly.type
_entity_poly.pdbx_seq_one_letter_code
_entity_poly.pdbx_strand_id
1 'polypeptide(L)'
;MRPLILLFLTAFSLLNCKQAPGVKSEIGKSIVIDSAEVSKQDLALNQIEGKWYYKNQPYNGYSLKFHANDTLAERLGFLNGKREGLARRWSENGVLRVESTYSQNKLVGVYKSWWENGVLAEESNYVNGLKQGEEKQWYATGQLSKVRQLIEGKEEGLQKAWLPNGTLYVNYEAKNGRIFGMLRANSCYKLEDEVVVRD
;
A
#
# COMPACT_ATOMS: atom_id res chain seq x y z
N MET A 1 40.43 19.34 -69.16
CA MET A 1 39.26 19.45 -68.27
C MET A 1 39.52 18.57 -67.05
N ARG A 2 39.81 19.16 -65.89
CA ARG A 2 40.06 18.45 -64.62
C ARG A 2 38.81 18.59 -63.74
N PRO A 3 38.31 17.53 -63.10
CA PRO A 3 37.07 17.61 -62.32
C PRO A 3 37.31 18.28 -60.96
N LEU A 4 36.29 19.03 -60.57
CA LEU A 4 36.16 19.88 -59.40
C LEU A 4 35.98 19.03 -58.14
N ILE A 5 36.81 19.29 -57.12
CA ILE A 5 36.70 18.72 -55.77
C ILE A 5 35.56 19.46 -55.05
N LEU A 6 34.47 18.76 -54.69
CA LEU A 6 33.48 19.25 -53.74
C LEU A 6 33.69 18.58 -52.38
N LEU A 7 34.21 19.36 -51.44
CA LEU A 7 34.46 18.98 -50.05
C LEU A 7 33.21 19.36 -49.23
N PHE A 8 32.36 18.38 -48.90
CA PHE A 8 31.22 18.59 -48.01
C PHE A 8 31.71 18.67 -46.55
N LEU A 9 31.81 19.89 -46.03
CA LEU A 9 31.99 20.16 -44.59
C LEU A 9 30.64 19.99 -43.88
N THR A 10 30.42 18.86 -43.22
CA THR A 10 29.28 18.67 -42.31
C THR A 10 29.63 19.28 -40.95
N ALA A 11 29.05 20.45 -40.66
CA ALA A 11 29.09 21.06 -39.34
C ALA A 11 28.17 20.27 -38.39
N PHE A 12 28.77 19.41 -37.55
CA PHE A 12 28.08 18.74 -36.45
C PHE A 12 27.85 19.75 -35.32
N SER A 13 26.66 20.31 -35.24
CA SER A 13 26.23 21.17 -34.14
C SER A 13 25.98 20.32 -32.89
N LEU A 14 26.87 20.45 -31.90
CA LEU A 14 26.68 19.90 -30.56
C LEU A 14 25.51 20.63 -29.88
N LEU A 15 24.31 20.03 -29.94
CA LEU A 15 23.20 20.39 -29.08
C LEU A 15 23.54 19.99 -27.65
N ASN A 16 24.01 20.98 -26.91
CA ASN A 16 24.33 20.94 -25.50
C ASN A 16 23.04 20.67 -24.69
N CYS A 17 22.84 19.42 -24.27
CA CYS A 17 21.71 19.02 -23.45
C CYS A 17 21.90 19.59 -22.04
N LYS A 18 21.24 20.72 -21.73
CA LYS A 18 21.10 21.20 -20.35
C LYS A 18 20.32 20.14 -19.57
N GLN A 19 21.03 19.40 -18.73
CA GLN A 19 20.43 18.49 -17.76
C GLN A 19 19.39 19.26 -16.95
N ALA A 20 18.15 18.77 -16.98
CA ALA A 20 17.12 19.22 -16.06
C ALA A 20 17.63 19.03 -14.63
N PRO A 21 17.39 19.97 -13.70
CA PRO A 21 17.82 19.81 -12.32
C PRO A 21 17.20 18.53 -11.77
N GLY A 22 18.07 17.55 -11.49
CA GLY A 22 17.68 16.30 -10.88
C GLY A 22 16.89 16.60 -9.61
N VAL A 23 15.66 16.09 -9.56
CA VAL A 23 14.89 15.98 -8.33
C VAL A 23 15.76 15.17 -7.38
N LYS A 24 16.40 15.86 -6.43
CA LYS A 24 17.06 15.21 -5.30
C LYS A 24 15.95 14.50 -4.54
N SER A 25 15.81 13.20 -4.79
CA SER A 25 15.08 12.29 -3.93
C SER A 25 15.70 12.44 -2.53
N GLU A 26 14.96 13.02 -1.59
CA GLU A 26 15.32 13.01 -0.17
C GLU A 26 15.20 11.58 0.35
N ILE A 27 16.21 10.77 0.02
CA ILE A 27 16.40 9.45 0.61
C ILE A 27 16.86 9.67 2.06
N GLY A 28 16.01 9.33 3.02
CA GLY A 28 16.44 8.89 4.34
C GLY A 28 16.55 9.94 5.44
N LYS A 29 15.57 10.83 5.62
CA LYS A 29 15.35 11.39 6.96
C LYS A 29 14.79 10.27 7.84
N SER A 30 15.66 9.63 8.62
CA SER A 30 15.24 8.73 9.69
C SER A 30 14.35 9.53 10.65
N ILE A 31 13.05 9.26 10.62
CA ILE A 31 12.10 9.94 11.49
C ILE A 31 12.34 9.43 12.91
N VAL A 32 12.79 10.31 13.79
CA VAL A 32 12.97 10.00 15.22
C VAL A 32 11.68 10.42 15.93
N ILE A 33 10.89 9.44 16.33
CA ILE A 33 9.73 9.64 17.21
C ILE A 33 10.24 9.50 18.65
N ASP A 34 9.78 10.39 19.54
CA ASP A 34 10.05 10.26 20.98
C ASP A 34 9.64 8.86 21.47
N SER A 35 10.43 8.27 22.37
CA SER A 35 10.08 6.99 23.00
C SER A 35 8.95 7.11 24.04
N ALA A 36 8.52 8.32 24.39
CA ALA A 36 7.43 8.55 25.32
C ALA A 36 6.15 7.78 24.92
N GLU A 37 5.54 7.08 25.87
CA GLU A 37 4.30 6.34 25.65
C GLU A 37 3.19 6.82 26.60
N VAL A 38 1.97 7.00 26.08
CA VAL A 38 0.81 7.40 26.87
C VAL A 38 -0.43 6.61 26.47
N SER A 39 -1.43 6.54 27.35
CA SER A 39 -2.72 5.97 26.98
C SER A 39 -3.36 6.81 25.89
N LYS A 40 -3.91 6.17 24.86
CA LYS A 40 -4.66 6.84 23.79
C LYS A 40 -5.84 7.64 24.33
N GLN A 41 -6.39 7.23 25.48
CA GLN A 41 -7.50 7.92 26.14
C GLN A 41 -7.08 9.29 26.72
N ASP A 42 -5.79 9.48 27.01
CA ASP A 42 -5.24 10.73 27.54
C ASP A 42 -4.95 11.75 26.43
N LEU A 43 -5.07 11.35 25.16
CA LEU A 43 -4.84 12.21 24.01
C LEU A 43 -6.14 12.87 23.55
N ALA A 44 -6.08 14.17 23.30
CA ALA A 44 -7.19 14.94 22.75
C ALA A 44 -6.96 15.22 21.26
N LEU A 45 -7.93 14.86 20.40
CA LEU A 45 -7.91 15.21 18.98
C LEU A 45 -8.54 16.58 18.75
N ASN A 46 -7.75 17.53 18.24
CA ASN A 46 -8.29 18.71 17.58
C ASN A 46 -8.68 18.33 16.15
N GLN A 47 -9.98 18.24 15.89
CA GLN A 47 -10.51 17.83 14.58
C GLN A 47 -10.28 18.86 13.47
N ILE A 48 -10.18 20.14 13.83
CA ILE A 48 -9.92 21.24 12.87
C ILE A 48 -8.49 21.16 12.36
N GLU A 49 -7.53 20.94 13.26
CA GLU A 49 -6.11 20.83 12.90
C GLU A 49 -5.71 19.42 12.43
N GLY A 50 -6.52 18.41 12.75
CA GLY A 50 -6.16 17.01 12.57
C GLY A 50 -4.95 16.61 13.42
N LYS A 51 -4.79 17.22 14.60
CA LYS A 51 -3.66 16.99 15.51
C LYS A 51 -4.11 16.48 16.86
N TRP A 52 -3.31 15.58 17.41
CA TRP A 52 -3.44 15.03 18.74
C TRP A 52 -2.59 15.82 19.73
N TYR A 53 -3.15 16.06 20.90
CA TYR A 53 -2.53 16.82 21.97
C TYR A 53 -2.45 15.98 23.25
N TYR A 54 -1.38 16.17 23.99
CA TYR A 54 -1.21 15.68 25.35
C TYR A 54 -0.83 16.87 26.24
N LYS A 55 -1.55 17.08 27.35
CA LYS A 55 -1.35 18.24 28.24
C LYS A 55 -1.29 19.58 27.48
N ASN A 56 -2.22 19.77 26.54
CA ASN A 56 -2.35 20.97 25.69
C ASN A 56 -1.16 21.26 24.75
N GLN A 57 -0.28 20.29 24.49
CA GLN A 57 0.80 20.40 23.52
C GLN A 57 0.64 19.35 22.41
N PRO A 58 1.00 19.64 21.14
CA PRO A 58 1.00 18.65 20.08
C PRO A 58 1.84 17.43 20.49
N TYR A 59 1.24 16.25 20.42
CA TYR A 59 1.84 15.05 20.99
C TYR A 59 3.00 14.52 20.13
N ASN A 60 4.08 14.11 20.80
CA ASN A 60 5.21 13.40 20.22
C ASN A 60 5.41 12.12 21.06
N GLY A 61 5.43 10.96 20.40
CA GLY A 61 5.54 9.67 21.10
C GLY A 61 4.60 8.62 20.56
N TYR A 62 4.34 7.58 21.35
CA TYR A 62 3.45 6.48 21.00
C TYR A 62 2.20 6.46 21.88
N SER A 63 1.03 6.42 21.27
CA SER A 63 -0.20 6.11 22.00
C SER A 63 -0.35 4.61 22.14
N LEU A 64 -0.76 4.15 23.32
CA LEU A 64 -1.12 2.77 23.61
C LEU A 64 -2.63 2.63 23.83
N LYS A 65 -3.22 1.56 23.33
CA LYS A 65 -4.56 1.11 23.70
C LYS A 65 -4.47 -0.34 24.15
N PHE A 66 -5.16 -0.69 25.21
CA PHE A 66 -5.25 -2.06 25.74
C PHE A 66 -6.65 -2.62 25.53
N HIS A 67 -6.72 -3.96 25.46
CA HIS A 67 -7.95 -4.72 25.52
C HIS A 67 -8.46 -4.82 26.96
N ALA A 68 -9.67 -5.35 27.15
CA ALA A 68 -10.24 -5.51 28.49
C ALA A 68 -9.47 -6.51 29.38
N ASN A 69 -8.69 -7.40 28.77
CA ASN A 69 -7.81 -8.36 29.43
C ASN A 69 -6.37 -7.83 29.65
N ASP A 70 -6.18 -6.52 29.55
CA ASP A 70 -4.89 -5.82 29.68
C ASP A 70 -3.82 -6.19 28.64
N THR A 71 -4.16 -6.94 27.59
CA THR A 71 -3.25 -7.15 26.45
C THR A 71 -3.19 -5.92 25.54
N LEU A 72 -2.03 -5.65 24.95
CA LEU A 72 -1.84 -4.49 24.07
C LEU A 72 -2.71 -4.65 22.81
N ALA A 73 -3.61 -3.69 22.56
CA ALA A 73 -4.52 -3.67 21.42
C ALA A 73 -3.99 -2.82 20.25
N GLU A 74 -3.31 -1.71 20.54
CA GLU A 74 -2.80 -0.79 19.53
C GLU A 74 -1.58 -0.03 20.06
N ARG A 75 -0.61 0.19 19.17
CA ARG A 75 0.53 1.08 19.37
C ARG A 75 0.67 1.95 18.12
N LEU A 76 0.62 3.25 18.29
CA LEU A 76 0.57 4.21 17.18
C LEU A 76 1.50 5.40 17.45
N GLY A 77 2.43 5.67 16.54
CA GLY A 77 3.37 6.78 16.64
C GLY A 77 2.78 8.13 16.23
N PHE A 78 3.26 9.19 16.87
CA PHE A 78 2.89 10.58 16.63
C PHE A 78 4.13 11.48 16.60
N LEU A 79 4.13 12.41 15.65
CA LEU A 79 5.09 13.51 15.55
C LEU A 79 4.33 14.81 15.29
N ASN A 80 4.56 15.82 16.12
CA ASN A 80 3.86 17.12 16.08
C ASN A 80 2.34 16.98 16.05
N GLY A 81 1.81 16.03 16.82
CA GLY A 81 0.39 15.70 16.91
C GLY A 81 -0.18 14.93 15.72
N LYS A 82 0.61 14.62 14.68
CA LYS A 82 0.14 13.82 13.54
C LYS A 82 0.64 12.38 13.64
N ARG A 83 -0.16 11.42 13.17
CA ARG A 83 0.28 10.02 13.07
C ARG A 83 1.49 9.94 12.16
N GLU A 84 2.52 9.27 12.63
CA GLU A 84 3.81 9.16 11.94
C GLU A 84 4.46 7.83 12.32
N GLY A 85 5.15 7.22 11.38
CA GLY A 85 5.87 5.96 11.58
C GLY A 85 4.97 4.74 11.71
N LEU A 86 5.52 3.68 12.32
CA LEU A 86 4.90 2.36 12.39
C LEU A 86 3.72 2.34 13.36
N ALA A 87 2.60 1.79 12.90
CA ALA A 87 1.41 1.52 13.68
C ALA A 87 1.12 0.02 13.66
N ARG A 88 0.75 -0.52 14.82
CA ARG A 88 0.41 -1.94 14.98
C ARG A 88 -0.86 -2.09 15.80
N ARG A 89 -1.65 -3.10 15.46
CA ARG A 89 -2.84 -3.53 16.22
C ARG A 89 -2.80 -5.03 16.42
N TRP A 90 -3.21 -5.48 17.60
CA TRP A 90 -3.24 -6.89 17.98
C TRP A 90 -4.63 -7.32 18.43
N SER A 91 -4.92 -8.61 18.35
CA SER A 91 -6.14 -9.22 18.91
C SER A 91 -6.00 -9.39 20.42
N GLU A 92 -7.09 -9.75 21.09
CA GLU A 92 -7.10 -10.07 22.53
C GLU A 92 -6.20 -11.27 22.87
N ASN A 93 -5.91 -12.13 21.89
CA ASN A 93 -4.99 -13.27 22.00
C ASN A 93 -3.53 -12.88 21.71
N GLY A 94 -3.24 -11.60 21.48
CA GLY A 94 -1.89 -11.09 21.19
C GLY A 94 -1.42 -11.30 19.75
N VAL A 95 -2.28 -11.78 18.84
CA VAL A 95 -1.93 -11.98 17.43
C VAL A 95 -1.87 -10.61 16.74
N LEU A 96 -0.78 -10.33 16.02
CA LEU A 96 -0.68 -9.10 15.21
C LEU A 96 -1.76 -9.13 14.13
N ARG A 97 -2.69 -8.17 14.17
CA ARG A 97 -3.81 -8.09 13.24
C ARG A 97 -3.56 -7.13 12.10
N VAL A 98 -2.88 -6.02 12.37
CA VAL A 98 -2.59 -4.99 11.37
C VAL A 98 -1.24 -4.36 11.65
N GLU A 99 -0.49 -4.12 10.59
CA GLU A 99 0.75 -3.34 10.58
C GLU A 99 0.68 -2.37 9.40
N SER A 100 0.96 -1.10 9.68
CA SER A 100 0.91 -0.06 8.67
C SER A 100 1.86 1.08 9.02
N THR A 101 2.27 1.86 8.04
CA THR A 101 3.08 3.06 8.28
C THR A 101 2.28 4.31 7.97
N TYR A 102 2.41 5.32 8.82
CA TYR A 102 1.81 6.63 8.62
C TYR A 102 2.89 7.67 8.30
N SER A 103 2.54 8.64 7.46
CA SER A 103 3.24 9.91 7.40
C SER A 103 2.26 11.07 7.38
N GLN A 104 2.42 11.99 8.31
CA GLN A 104 1.53 13.15 8.46
C GLN A 104 0.03 12.81 8.38
N ASN A 105 -0.42 11.83 9.18
CA ASN A 105 -1.79 11.28 9.19
C ASN A 105 -2.22 10.43 7.98
N LYS A 106 -1.39 10.27 6.95
CA LYS A 106 -1.71 9.47 5.76
C LYS A 106 -1.02 8.12 5.81
N LEU A 107 -1.69 7.06 5.39
CA LEU A 107 -1.05 5.77 5.18
C LEU A 107 -0.04 5.85 4.03
N VAL A 108 1.14 5.26 4.24
CA VAL A 108 2.21 5.19 3.25
C VAL A 108 2.90 3.83 3.33
N GLY A 109 3.40 3.36 2.20
CA GLY A 109 4.13 2.10 2.11
C GLY A 109 3.24 0.88 2.30
N VAL A 110 3.85 -0.21 2.76
CA VAL A 110 3.19 -1.51 2.87
C VAL A 110 2.23 -1.53 4.07
N TYR A 111 1.00 -1.92 3.79
CA TYR A 111 -0.01 -2.29 4.76
C TYR A 111 -0.16 -3.81 4.76
N LYS A 112 -0.17 -4.40 5.95
CA LYS A 112 -0.43 -5.82 6.15
C LYS A 112 -1.51 -6.02 7.18
N SER A 113 -2.36 -7.03 6.95
CA SER A 113 -3.23 -7.56 7.98
C SER A 113 -3.16 -9.08 8.00
N TRP A 114 -3.44 -9.67 9.15
CA TRP A 114 -3.39 -11.12 9.36
C TRP A 114 -4.72 -11.62 9.90
N TRP A 115 -4.98 -12.90 9.69
CA TRP A 115 -6.03 -13.69 10.31
C TRP A 115 -5.68 -14.05 11.76
N GLU A 116 -6.64 -14.57 12.52
CA GLU A 116 -6.44 -14.90 13.94
C GLU A 116 -5.46 -16.07 14.12
N ASN A 117 -5.34 -16.93 13.11
CA ASN A 117 -4.33 -17.99 13.08
C ASN A 117 -2.94 -17.51 12.62
N GLY A 118 -2.73 -16.20 12.49
CA GLY A 118 -1.45 -15.60 12.09
C GLY A 118 -1.14 -15.68 10.59
N VAL A 119 -2.04 -16.22 9.76
CA VAL A 119 -1.88 -16.23 8.31
C VAL A 119 -2.11 -14.83 7.74
N LEU A 120 -1.29 -14.39 6.79
CA LEU A 120 -1.47 -13.10 6.13
C LEU A 120 -2.85 -13.04 5.47
N ALA A 121 -3.63 -12.01 5.75
CA ALA A 121 -4.98 -11.81 5.24
C ALA A 121 -5.01 -10.81 4.08
N GLU A 122 -4.19 -9.77 4.17
CA GLU A 122 -4.10 -8.72 3.15
C GLU A 122 -2.70 -8.12 3.12
N GLU A 123 -2.22 -7.81 1.92
CA GLU A 123 -1.03 -7.01 1.68
C GLU A 123 -1.38 -6.01 0.57
N SER A 124 -1.12 -4.74 0.82
CA SER A 124 -1.30 -3.68 -0.16
C SER A 124 -0.29 -2.58 0.08
N ASN A 125 -0.04 -1.76 -0.93
CA ASN A 125 0.80 -0.58 -0.80
C ASN A 125 -0.05 0.69 -0.86
N TYR A 126 0.34 1.69 -0.07
CA TYR A 126 -0.33 2.97 0.04
C TYR A 126 0.59 4.12 -0.36
N VAL A 127 0.03 5.09 -1.09
CA VAL A 127 0.67 6.37 -1.39
C VAL A 127 -0.33 7.47 -1.02
N ASN A 128 0.07 8.35 -0.10
CA ASN A 128 -0.77 9.47 0.35
C ASN A 128 -2.18 9.06 0.85
N GLY A 129 -2.29 7.91 1.50
CA GLY A 129 -3.56 7.39 2.02
C GLY A 129 -4.41 6.63 1.02
N LEU A 130 -3.97 6.51 -0.24
CA LEU A 130 -4.67 5.76 -1.28
C LEU A 130 -3.91 4.48 -1.64
N LYS A 131 -4.63 3.39 -1.91
CA LYS A 131 -4.01 2.14 -2.39
C LYS A 131 -3.38 2.35 -3.77
N GLN A 132 -2.18 1.82 -3.95
CA GLN A 132 -1.39 1.97 -5.16
C GLN A 132 -0.65 0.66 -5.47
N GLY A 133 -0.83 0.17 -6.69
CA GLY A 133 -0.24 -1.07 -7.18
C GLY A 133 -1.08 -2.29 -6.82
N GLU A 134 -0.39 -3.41 -6.63
CA GLU A 134 -1.02 -4.70 -6.37
C GLU A 134 -1.52 -4.81 -4.91
N GLU A 135 -2.77 -5.22 -4.76
CA GLU A 135 -3.35 -5.72 -3.52
C GLU A 135 -3.53 -7.23 -3.63
N LYS A 136 -3.10 -7.95 -2.58
CA LYS A 136 -3.35 -9.38 -2.42
C LYS A 136 -4.18 -9.62 -1.18
N GLN A 137 -5.10 -10.58 -1.27
CA GLN A 137 -5.85 -11.10 -0.14
C GLN A 137 -5.75 -12.62 -0.13
N TRP A 138 -5.77 -13.21 1.07
CA TRP A 138 -5.71 -14.65 1.25
C TRP A 138 -6.81 -15.12 2.19
N TYR A 139 -7.24 -16.36 2.01
CA TYR A 139 -8.07 -17.06 2.99
C TYR A 139 -7.26 -17.39 4.25
N ALA A 140 -7.97 -17.69 5.35
CA ALA A 140 -7.34 -18.15 6.59
C ALA A 140 -6.52 -19.44 6.41
N THR A 141 -6.78 -20.21 5.35
CA THR A 141 -5.98 -21.38 4.96
C THR A 141 -4.62 -21.03 4.34
N GLY A 142 -4.37 -19.75 4.03
CA GLY A 142 -3.17 -19.27 3.34
C GLY A 142 -3.27 -19.28 1.82
N GLN A 143 -4.39 -19.76 1.25
CA GLN A 143 -4.61 -19.74 -0.18
C GLN A 143 -4.96 -18.33 -0.66
N LEU A 144 -4.39 -17.90 -1.78
CA LEU A 144 -4.67 -16.61 -2.39
C LEU A 144 -6.15 -16.54 -2.81
N SER A 145 -6.87 -15.56 -2.29
CA SER A 145 -8.30 -15.38 -2.55
C SER A 145 -8.55 -14.28 -3.57
N LYS A 146 -7.67 -13.27 -3.64
CA LYS A 146 -7.86 -12.12 -4.53
C LYS A 146 -6.55 -11.45 -4.87
N VAL A 147 -6.45 -10.99 -6.12
CA VAL A 147 -5.44 -10.03 -6.58
C VAL A 147 -6.16 -8.88 -7.25
N ARG A 148 -5.79 -7.66 -6.89
CA ARG A 148 -6.26 -6.45 -7.56
C ARG A 148 -5.11 -5.52 -7.92
N GLN A 149 -5.26 -4.83 -9.03
CA GLN A 149 -4.37 -3.74 -9.46
C GLN A 149 -5.09 -2.41 -9.25
N LEU A 150 -4.49 -1.52 -8.45
CA LEU A 150 -5.09 -0.23 -8.07
C LEU A 150 -4.20 0.96 -8.44
N ILE A 151 -4.81 2.04 -8.89
CA ILE A 151 -4.19 3.36 -9.03
C ILE A 151 -5.07 4.36 -8.29
N GLU A 152 -4.48 5.08 -7.32
CA GLU A 152 -5.19 6.05 -6.48
C GLU A 152 -6.47 5.48 -5.83
N GLY A 153 -6.41 4.21 -5.43
CA GLY A 153 -7.53 3.48 -4.81
C GLY A 153 -8.61 2.98 -5.78
N LYS A 154 -8.46 3.18 -7.09
CA LYS A 154 -9.39 2.69 -8.12
C LYS A 154 -8.77 1.50 -8.86
N GLU A 155 -9.59 0.55 -9.26
CA GLU A 155 -9.13 -0.60 -10.03
C GLU A 155 -8.69 -0.17 -11.43
N GLU A 156 -7.47 -0.55 -11.81
CA GLU A 156 -6.88 -0.34 -13.14
C GLU A 156 -5.95 -1.53 -13.43
N GLY A 157 -6.15 -2.22 -14.55
CA GLY A 157 -5.48 -3.47 -14.89
C GLY A 157 -6.29 -4.72 -14.51
N LEU A 158 -5.61 -5.85 -14.37
CA LEU A 158 -6.23 -7.16 -14.20
C LEU A 158 -6.63 -7.46 -12.75
N GLN A 159 -7.86 -7.95 -12.57
CA GLN A 159 -8.44 -8.31 -11.28
C GLN A 159 -8.79 -9.80 -11.29
N LYS A 160 -8.37 -10.54 -10.27
CA LYS A 160 -8.63 -11.98 -10.13
C LYS A 160 -9.14 -12.32 -8.74
N ALA A 161 -10.04 -13.29 -8.65
CA ALA A 161 -10.43 -13.89 -7.37
C ALA A 161 -10.74 -15.38 -7.54
N TRP A 162 -10.40 -16.14 -6.50
CA TRP A 162 -10.54 -17.59 -6.45
C TRP A 162 -11.42 -17.98 -5.27
N LEU A 163 -12.22 -19.02 -5.44
CA LEU A 163 -12.94 -19.69 -4.36
C LEU A 163 -11.95 -20.48 -3.47
N PRO A 164 -12.35 -20.93 -2.25
CA PRO A 164 -11.47 -21.70 -1.36
C PRO A 164 -10.98 -23.05 -1.93
N ASN A 165 -11.63 -23.56 -2.98
CA ASN A 165 -11.19 -24.76 -3.71
C ASN A 165 -10.20 -24.43 -4.84
N GLY A 166 -9.80 -23.17 -4.99
CA GLY A 166 -8.91 -22.68 -6.04
C GLY A 166 -9.58 -22.40 -7.39
N THR A 167 -10.90 -22.54 -7.51
CA THR A 167 -11.62 -22.19 -8.75
C THR A 167 -11.62 -20.68 -8.94
N LEU A 168 -11.07 -20.21 -10.07
CA LEU A 168 -11.14 -18.81 -10.48
C LEU A 168 -12.60 -18.46 -10.78
N TYR A 169 -13.15 -17.46 -10.09
CA TYR A 169 -14.55 -17.03 -10.29
C TYR A 169 -14.68 -15.56 -10.66
N VAL A 170 -13.59 -14.80 -10.60
CA VAL A 170 -13.47 -13.42 -11.09
C VAL A 170 -12.20 -13.31 -11.92
N ASN A 171 -12.32 -12.77 -13.13
CA ASN A 171 -11.22 -12.49 -14.03
C ASN A 171 -11.62 -11.40 -15.04
N TYR A 172 -11.38 -10.14 -14.68
CA TYR A 172 -11.65 -9.01 -15.56
C TYR A 172 -10.54 -7.98 -15.52
N GLU A 173 -10.43 -7.20 -16.57
CA GLU A 173 -9.56 -6.04 -16.66
C GLU A 173 -10.38 -4.75 -16.49
N ALA A 174 -9.95 -3.87 -15.58
CA ALA A 174 -10.46 -2.53 -15.45
C ALA A 174 -9.56 -1.58 -16.27
N LYS A 175 -10.15 -0.79 -17.17
CA LYS A 175 -9.41 0.17 -17.98
C LYS A 175 -10.23 1.42 -18.18
N ASN A 176 -9.70 2.57 -17.73
CA ASN A 176 -10.39 3.85 -17.80
C ASN A 176 -11.81 3.81 -17.19
N GLY A 177 -11.96 3.09 -16.08
CA GLY A 177 -13.24 2.92 -15.37
C GLY A 177 -14.24 1.97 -16.05
N ARG A 178 -13.86 1.28 -17.13
CA ARG A 178 -14.68 0.23 -17.77
C ARG A 178 -14.12 -1.14 -17.44
N ILE A 179 -15.01 -2.14 -17.41
CA ILE A 179 -14.67 -3.52 -17.05
C ILE A 179 -14.79 -4.41 -18.29
N PHE A 180 -13.80 -5.26 -18.50
CA PHE A 180 -13.72 -6.21 -19.61
C PHE A 180 -13.45 -7.61 -19.06
N GLY A 181 -14.36 -8.55 -19.29
CA GLY A 181 -14.19 -9.95 -18.86
C GLY A 181 -15.21 -10.39 -17.82
N MET A 182 -14.81 -11.37 -17.02
CA MET A 182 -15.67 -12.16 -16.16
C MET A 182 -15.73 -11.59 -14.73
N LEU A 183 -16.88 -11.02 -14.36
CA LEU A 183 -17.08 -10.43 -13.03
C LEU A 183 -17.40 -11.46 -11.94
N ARG A 184 -18.27 -12.44 -12.24
CA ARG A 184 -18.61 -13.59 -11.40
C ARG A 184 -19.12 -14.70 -12.29
N ALA A 185 -18.38 -15.79 -12.43
CA ALA A 185 -18.90 -16.99 -13.08
C ALA A 185 -19.18 -18.08 -12.05
N ASN A 186 -20.40 -18.60 -12.08
CA ASN A 186 -20.64 -19.99 -11.69
C ASN A 186 -20.41 -20.78 -12.98
N SER A 187 -19.36 -21.61 -13.05
CA SER A 187 -19.21 -22.51 -14.21
C SER A 187 -20.41 -23.46 -14.24
N CYS A 188 -21.35 -23.22 -15.16
CA CYS A 188 -22.55 -24.04 -15.29
C CYS A 188 -22.26 -25.45 -15.87
N TYR A 189 -21.04 -25.68 -16.35
CA TYR A 189 -20.53 -26.97 -16.80
C TYR A 189 -19.02 -27.02 -16.60
N LYS A 190 -18.51 -28.21 -16.27
CA LYS A 190 -17.08 -28.52 -16.25
C LYS A 190 -16.80 -29.28 -17.55
N LEU A 191 -15.86 -28.81 -18.37
CA LEU A 191 -15.43 -29.58 -19.54
C LEU A 191 -14.71 -30.83 -19.00
N GLU A 192 -15.15 -32.02 -19.43
CA GLU A 192 -14.71 -33.31 -18.87
C GLU A 192 -13.19 -33.52 -19.00
N ASP A 193 -12.55 -32.87 -19.97
CA ASP A 193 -11.13 -33.05 -20.31
C ASP A 193 -10.26 -31.77 -20.21
N GLU A 194 -10.69 -30.75 -19.44
CA GLU A 194 -9.88 -29.52 -19.32
C GLU A 194 -8.65 -29.73 -18.42
N VAL A 195 -7.47 -29.74 -19.03
CA VAL A 195 -6.19 -29.67 -18.32
C VAL A 195 -5.85 -28.20 -18.07
N VAL A 196 -6.15 -27.71 -16.86
CA VAL A 196 -5.77 -26.36 -16.44
C VAL A 196 -4.26 -26.34 -16.14
N VAL A 197 -3.48 -25.86 -17.10
CA VAL A 197 -2.06 -25.55 -16.88
C VAL A 197 -1.97 -24.23 -16.11
N ARG A 198 -1.27 -24.24 -14.97
CA ARG A 198 -0.98 -23.05 -14.17
C ARG A 198 0.48 -22.68 -14.40
N ASP A 199 0.72 -21.47 -14.91
CA ASP A 199 2.07 -20.89 -15.04
C ASP A 199 2.69 -20.54 -13.68
#